data_AF-A0A7J4M653-F1
#
_entry.id   AF-A0A7J4M653-F1
#
_cell.length_a   1.000
_cell.length_b   1.000
_cell.length_c   1.000
_cell.angle_alpha   90.00
_cell.angle_beta   90.00
_cell.angle_gamma   90.00
#
_symmetry.space_group_name_H-M   'P 1'
#
loop_
_entity.id
_entity.type
_entity.pdbx_description
1 polymer ?
#
loop_
_entity_poly.entity_id
_entity_poly.type
_entity_poly.pdbx_seq_one_letter_code
_entity_poly.pdbx_strand_id
1 'polypeptide(L)'
;MRAAKETKQLVDQHFTKYETSRIIGSRALQISMNAPILLALKKDELEALHYDSLKIAELEFRSGILPITVKRPFPQLKEREEEKKEEQEIVVKDRKEQVDISDLEPADEEEQEATAETEEKGMGV
;
A
#
# COMPACT_ATOMS: atom_id res chain seq x y z
N MET A 1 -40.23 -19.86 -0.37
CA MET A 1 -39.12 -20.37 -1.20
C MET A 1 -38.44 -19.33 -2.12
N ARG A 2 -38.81 -18.03 -2.14
CA ARG A 2 -38.15 -17.02 -3.02
C ARG A 2 -36.78 -16.52 -2.53
N ALA A 3 -36.61 -16.26 -1.23
CA ALA A 3 -35.40 -15.63 -0.68
C ALA A 3 -34.08 -16.41 -0.88
N ALA A 4 -34.09 -17.74 -0.69
CA ALA A 4 -32.89 -18.58 -0.86
C ALA A 4 -32.39 -18.66 -2.31
N LYS A 5 -33.26 -18.34 -3.28
CA LYS A 5 -32.90 -18.33 -4.71
C LYS A 5 -32.20 -17.02 -5.08
N GLU A 6 -32.57 -15.92 -4.44
CA GLU A 6 -31.98 -14.59 -4.65
C GLU A 6 -30.54 -14.52 -4.10
N THR A 7 -30.29 -15.05 -2.90
CA THR A 7 -28.93 -15.07 -2.31
C THR A 7 -27.95 -15.91 -3.13
N LYS A 8 -28.39 -17.08 -3.60
CA LYS A 8 -27.59 -17.95 -4.47
C LYS A 8 -27.22 -17.25 -5.80
N GLN A 9 -28.18 -16.53 -6.40
CA GLN A 9 -27.95 -15.81 -7.67
C GLN A 9 -27.00 -14.61 -7.51
N LEU A 10 -27.04 -13.92 -6.37
CA LEU A 10 -26.13 -12.80 -6.11
C LEU A 10 -24.67 -13.28 -6.00
N VAL A 11 -24.42 -14.35 -5.24
CA VAL A 11 -23.06 -14.86 -5.02
C VAL A 11 -22.42 -15.39 -6.31
N ASP A 12 -23.18 -16.10 -7.14
CA ASP A 12 -22.71 -16.60 -8.45
C ASP A 12 -22.49 -15.48 -9.48
N GLN A 13 -23.14 -14.32 -9.34
CA GLN A 13 -22.94 -13.17 -10.24
C GLN A 13 -21.72 -12.30 -9.87
N HIS A 14 -21.25 -12.34 -8.62
CA HIS A 14 -20.19 -11.45 -8.14
C HIS A 14 -18.78 -12.03 -8.23
N PHE A 15 -18.62 -13.35 -8.13
CA PHE A 15 -17.32 -14.02 -8.07
C PHE A 15 -17.07 -14.93 -9.28
N THR A 16 -15.83 -14.96 -9.75
CA THR A 16 -15.42 -15.95 -10.76
C THR A 16 -15.29 -17.33 -10.12
N LYS A 17 -15.34 -18.40 -10.93
CA LYS A 17 -15.14 -19.78 -10.44
C LYS A 17 -13.84 -19.95 -9.62
N TYR A 18 -12.78 -19.24 -10.01
CA TYR A 18 -11.48 -19.29 -9.33
C TYR A 18 -11.51 -18.57 -7.98
N GLU A 19 -12.19 -17.42 -7.92
CA GLU A 19 -12.37 -16.67 -6.69
C GLU A 19 -13.20 -17.47 -5.70
N THR A 20 -14.33 -18.02 -6.14
CA THR A 20 -15.20 -18.87 -5.31
C THR A 20 -14.45 -20.06 -4.73
N SER A 21 -13.70 -20.81 -5.54
CA SER A 21 -12.89 -21.93 -5.05
C SER A 21 -11.84 -21.48 -4.04
N ARG A 22 -11.18 -20.33 -4.27
CA ARG A 22 -10.14 -19.81 -3.36
C ARG A 22 -10.74 -19.35 -2.03
N ILE A 23 -11.89 -18.69 -2.06
CA ILE A 23 -12.62 -18.23 -0.88
C ILE A 23 -13.01 -19.44 -0.02
N ILE A 24 -13.70 -20.43 -0.60
CA ILE A 24 -14.16 -21.63 0.11
C ILE A 24 -12.96 -22.39 0.69
N GLY A 25 -11.90 -22.59 -0.11
CA GLY A 25 -10.70 -23.29 0.36
C GLY A 25 -10.02 -22.56 1.53
N SER A 26 -9.85 -21.24 1.43
CA SER A 26 -9.27 -20.44 2.52
C SER A 26 -10.13 -20.46 3.78
N ARG A 27 -11.45 -20.45 3.63
CA ARG A 27 -12.39 -20.47 4.76
C ARG A 27 -12.45 -21.84 5.42
N ALA A 28 -12.44 -22.92 4.64
CA ALA A 28 -12.36 -24.28 5.17
C ALA A 28 -11.09 -24.48 6.01
N LEU A 29 -9.95 -23.93 5.55
CA LEU A 29 -8.71 -23.94 6.34
C LEU A 29 -8.88 -23.20 7.67
N GLN A 30 -9.49 -22.01 7.67
CA GLN A 30 -9.75 -21.27 8.91
C GLN A 30 -10.59 -22.10 9.90
N ILE A 31 -11.67 -22.73 9.42
CA ILE A 31 -12.55 -23.57 10.25
C ILE A 31 -11.77 -24.76 10.82
N SER A 32 -10.91 -25.40 10.02
CA SER A 32 -10.05 -26.50 10.49
C SER A 32 -9.06 -26.06 11.58
N MET A 33 -8.67 -24.78 11.57
CA MET A 33 -7.87 -24.14 12.61
C MET A 33 -8.73 -23.60 13.76
N ASN A 34 -9.94 -24.14 13.94
CA ASN A 34 -10.85 -23.80 15.02
C ASN A 34 -11.32 -22.33 15.02
N ALA A 35 -11.32 -21.66 13.85
CA ALA A 35 -11.88 -20.32 13.70
C ALA A 35 -13.41 -20.32 13.93
N PRO A 36 -13.99 -19.21 14.41
CA PRO A 36 -15.41 -19.14 14.69
C PRO A 36 -16.26 -19.26 13.42
N ILE A 37 -17.29 -20.11 13.50
CA ILE A 37 -18.33 -20.26 12.49
C ILE A 37 -19.32 -19.10 12.67
N LEU A 38 -19.55 -18.34 11.60
CA LEU A 38 -20.43 -17.16 11.56
C LEU A 38 -21.89 -17.55 11.35
N LEU A 39 -22.16 -18.73 10.78
CA LEU A 39 -23.51 -19.23 10.59
C LEU A 39 -24.04 -19.82 11.91
N ALA A 40 -25.27 -19.48 12.26
CA ALA A 40 -25.97 -20.04 13.43
C ALA A 40 -26.40 -21.49 13.14
N LEU A 41 -25.46 -22.42 13.17
CA LEU A 41 -25.71 -23.86 13.04
C LEU A 41 -26.06 -24.46 14.40
N LYS A 42 -27.11 -25.29 14.44
CA LYS A 42 -27.41 -26.11 15.62
C LYS A 42 -26.45 -27.29 15.72
N LYS A 43 -26.29 -27.85 16.91
CA LYS A 43 -25.43 -29.02 17.14
C LYS A 43 -25.81 -30.20 16.25
N ASP A 44 -27.12 -30.46 16.10
CA ASP A 44 -27.66 -31.53 15.26
C ASP A 44 -27.27 -31.35 13.77
N GLU A 45 -27.23 -30.11 13.28
CA GLU A 45 -26.85 -29.79 11.90
C GLU A 45 -25.34 -29.98 11.69
N LEU A 46 -24.54 -29.65 12.69
CA LEU A 46 -23.09 -29.81 12.65
C LEU A 46 -22.68 -31.29 12.69
N GLU A 47 -23.40 -32.09 13.48
CA GLU A 47 -23.25 -33.55 13.51
C GLU A 47 -23.68 -34.20 12.19
N ALA A 48 -24.78 -33.75 11.58
CA ALA A 48 -25.21 -34.23 10.26
C ALA A 48 -24.20 -33.92 9.15
N LEU A 49 -23.43 -32.84 9.29
CA LEU A 49 -22.34 -32.46 8.38
C LEU A 49 -21.01 -33.18 8.71
N HIS A 50 -20.98 -34.02 9.75
CA HIS A 50 -19.75 -34.68 10.25
C HIS A 50 -18.61 -33.70 10.56
N TYR A 51 -18.94 -32.46 10.94
CA TYR A 51 -17.96 -31.41 11.21
C TYR A 51 -17.00 -31.13 10.04
N ASP A 52 -17.43 -31.42 8.80
CA ASP A 52 -16.63 -31.22 7.61
C ASP A 52 -16.44 -29.73 7.32
N SER A 53 -15.20 -29.26 7.44
CA SER A 53 -14.83 -27.85 7.28
C SER A 53 -15.16 -27.31 5.89
N LEU A 54 -15.08 -28.13 4.84
CA LEU A 54 -15.41 -27.72 3.47
C LEU A 54 -16.90 -27.45 3.33
N LYS A 55 -17.74 -28.36 3.83
CA LYS A 55 -19.20 -28.20 3.76
C LYS A 55 -19.67 -27.00 4.58
N ILE A 56 -19.09 -26.78 5.75
CA ILE A 56 -19.40 -25.63 6.58
C ILE A 56 -19.01 -24.33 5.83
N ALA A 57 -17.82 -24.27 5.24
CA ALA A 57 -17.39 -23.13 4.44
C ALA A 57 -18.31 -22.85 3.23
N GLU A 58 -18.78 -23.88 2.54
CA GLU A 58 -19.74 -23.74 1.44
C GLU A 58 -21.07 -23.13 1.92
N LEU A 59 -21.57 -23.56 3.07
CA LEU A 59 -22.83 -23.03 3.63
C LEU A 59 -22.69 -21.57 4.04
N GLU A 60 -21.58 -21.19 4.67
CA GLU A 60 -21.30 -19.79 5.01
C GLU A 60 -21.18 -18.92 3.76
N PHE A 61 -20.47 -19.40 2.74
CA PHE A 61 -20.32 -18.69 1.47
C PHE A 61 -21.67 -18.48 0.78
N ARG A 62 -22.51 -19.53 0.69
CA ARG A 62 -23.86 -19.43 0.09
C ARG A 62 -24.80 -18.52 0.88
N SER A 63 -24.57 -18.38 2.18
CA SER A 63 -25.34 -17.49 3.05
C SER A 63 -24.92 -16.02 2.90
N GLY A 64 -23.80 -15.74 2.22
CA GLY A 64 -23.31 -14.37 1.99
C GLY A 64 -22.82 -13.66 3.25
N ILE A 65 -22.54 -14.40 4.33
CA ILE A 65 -22.16 -13.84 5.64
C ILE A 65 -20.66 -13.60 5.78
N LEU A 66 -19.84 -14.12 4.85
CA LEU A 66 -18.39 -14.00 4.92
C LEU A 66 -17.96 -12.56 4.60
N PRO A 67 -17.22 -11.87 5.48
CA PRO A 67 -16.70 -10.53 5.23
C PRO A 67 -15.45 -10.61 4.35
N ILE A 68 -15.64 -10.84 3.05
CA ILE A 68 -14.55 -11.06 2.09
C ILE A 68 -14.53 -9.99 1.01
N THR A 69 -13.34 -9.58 0.60
CA THR A 69 -13.13 -8.65 -0.51
C THR A 69 -12.04 -9.20 -1.42
N VAL A 70 -12.34 -9.31 -2.71
CA VAL A 70 -11.37 -9.80 -3.70
C VAL A 70 -10.72 -8.61 -4.39
N LYS A 71 -9.40 -8.49 -4.27
CA LYS A 71 -8.61 -7.51 -5.03
C LYS A 71 -8.35 -8.05 -6.43
N ARG A 72 -8.72 -7.28 -7.45
CA ARG A 72 -8.51 -7.60 -8.88
C ARG A 72 -7.52 -6.61 -9.49
N PRO A 73 -6.20 -6.83 -9.33
CA PRO A 73 -5.22 -5.94 -9.93
C PRO A 73 -5.26 -6.07 -11.46
N PHE A 74 -5.32 -4.94 -12.15
CA PHE A 74 -5.06 -4.91 -13.59
C PHE A 74 -3.56 -5.12 -13.84
N PRO A 75 -3.18 -5.71 -14.99
CA PRO A 75 -1.78 -5.79 -15.37
C PRO A 75 -1.20 -4.37 -15.43
N GLN A 76 -0.09 -4.15 -14.72
CA GLN A 76 0.67 -2.91 -14.81
C GLN A 76 1.76 -3.09 -15.86
N LEU A 77 1.83 -2.18 -16.83
CA LEU A 77 2.94 -2.11 -17.78
C LEU A 77 4.18 -1.66 -17.01
N LYS A 78 5.17 -2.55 -16.86
CA LYS A 78 6.42 -2.29 -16.13
C LYS A 78 7.31 -1.24 -16.79
N GLU A 79 7.07 -0.92 -18.06
CA GLU A 79 7.89 -0.01 -18.87
C GLU A 79 7.97 1.41 -18.27
N ARG A 80 6.94 1.85 -17.54
CA ARG A 80 6.87 3.22 -17.00
C ARG A 80 7.61 3.44 -15.67
N GLU A 81 8.16 2.39 -15.05
CA GLU A 81 9.00 2.54 -13.85
C GLU A 81 10.47 2.78 -14.19
N GLU A 82 10.93 2.35 -15.36
CA GLU A 82 12.28 2.59 -15.85
C GLU A 82 12.39 4.02 -16.39
N GLU A 83 11.42 4.46 -17.21
CA GLU A 83 11.35 5.84 -17.72
C GLU A 83 11.33 6.89 -16.59
N LYS A 84 10.56 6.65 -15.51
CA LYS A 84 10.49 7.56 -14.37
C LYS A 84 11.77 7.58 -13.53
N LYS A 85 12.52 6.47 -13.48
CA LYS A 85 13.82 6.41 -12.80
C LYS A 85 14.88 7.13 -13.62
N GLU A 86 14.86 6.95 -14.94
CA GLU A 86 15.75 7.63 -15.88
C GLU A 86 15.51 9.15 -15.86
N GLU A 87 14.25 9.61 -15.95
CA GLU A 87 13.91 11.04 -15.85
C GLU A 87 14.37 11.65 -14.50
N GLN A 88 14.19 10.93 -13.39
CA GLN A 88 14.65 11.39 -12.08
C GLN A 88 16.18 11.41 -11.96
N GLU A 89 16.88 10.46 -12.58
CA GLU A 89 18.35 10.42 -12.58
C GLU A 89 18.95 11.54 -13.45
N ILE A 90 18.35 11.82 -14.62
CA ILE A 90 18.76 12.90 -15.53
C ILE A 90 18.58 14.26 -14.83
N VAL A 91 17.42 14.51 -14.21
CA VAL A 91 17.14 15.75 -13.47
C VAL A 91 18.09 15.94 -12.26
N VAL A 92 18.53 14.85 -11.63
CA VAL A 92 19.50 14.90 -10.52
C VAL A 92 20.92 15.16 -11.02
N LYS A 93 21.30 14.65 -12.20
CA LYS A 93 22.60 14.95 -12.83
C LYS A 93 22.67 16.40 -13.29
N ASP A 94 21.65 16.88 -14.00
CA ASP A 94 21.59 18.26 -14.50
C ASP A 94 21.66 19.30 -13.36
N ARG A 95 21.04 19.01 -12.21
CA ARG A 95 21.11 19.89 -11.02
C ARG A 95 22.47 19.88 -10.34
N LYS A 96 23.23 18.78 -10.42
CA LYS A 96 24.58 18.72 -9.84
C LYS A 96 25.58 19.45 -10.73
N GLU A 97 25.45 19.31 -12.04
CA GLU A 97 26.31 20.00 -13.02
C GLU A 97 26.10 21.52 -13.02
N GLN A 98 24.93 22.03 -12.62
CA GLN A 98 24.66 23.47 -12.50
C GLN A 98 25.18 24.13 -11.21
N VAL A 99 25.58 23.37 -10.19
CA VAL A 99 25.99 23.92 -8.87
C VAL A 99 27.48 24.28 -8.82
N ASP A 100 28.30 23.87 -9.79
CA ASP A 100 29.76 24.03 -9.71
C ASP A 100 30.32 25.40 -10.21
N ILE A 101 29.47 26.38 -10.56
CA ILE A 101 29.93 27.69 -11.11
C ILE A 101 29.85 28.82 -10.07
N SER A 102 29.14 28.65 -8.95
CA SER A 102 28.93 29.72 -7.96
C SER A 102 29.94 29.76 -6.81
N ASP A 103 30.81 28.76 -6.66
CA ASP A 103 31.68 28.60 -5.48
C ASP A 103 33.11 29.19 -5.67
N LEU A 104 33.36 29.94 -6.75
CA LEU A 104 34.60 30.70 -6.92
C LEU A 104 34.44 32.09 -6.28
N GLU A 105 34.89 32.23 -5.03
CA GLU A 105 35.05 33.53 -4.37
C GLU A 105 36.00 34.42 -5.20
N PRO A 106 35.58 35.63 -5.64
CA PRO A 106 36.51 36.57 -6.24
C PRO A 106 37.42 37.14 -5.16
N ALA A 107 38.72 37.12 -5.44
CA ALA A 107 39.74 37.82 -4.67
C ALA A 107 39.58 39.33 -4.90
N ASP A 108 39.14 40.06 -3.88
CA ASP A 108 39.09 41.53 -3.94
C ASP A 108 40.36 42.13 -3.33
N GLU A 109 41.22 42.64 -4.22
CA GLU A 109 42.37 43.50 -3.95
C GLU A 109 41.93 44.94 -3.61
N GLU A 110 42.79 45.63 -2.85
CA GLU A 110 42.62 46.94 -2.20
C GLU A 110 42.26 48.12 -3.14
N GLU A 111 41.53 49.12 -2.62
CA GLU A 111 41.89 50.52 -2.88
C GLU A 111 41.45 51.46 -1.73
N GLN A 112 42.38 52.34 -1.34
CA GLN A 112 42.35 53.28 -0.22
C GLN A 112 41.62 54.56 -0.59
N GLU A 113 40.93 55.22 0.35
CA GLU A 113 40.88 56.70 0.38
C GLU A 113 40.54 57.25 1.78
N ALA A 114 41.09 58.43 2.04
CA ALA A 114 41.54 58.95 3.33
C ALA A 114 40.50 59.80 4.11
N THR A 115 40.99 60.34 5.24
CA THR A 115 40.48 61.45 6.11
C THR A 115 39.68 60.99 7.33
N ALA A 116 39.85 61.49 8.56
CA ALA A 116 40.62 62.59 9.12
C ALA A 116 40.90 62.34 10.63
N GLU A 117 41.90 63.05 11.12
CA GLU A 117 42.48 63.13 12.47
C GLU A 117 41.48 63.26 13.63
N THR A 118 41.74 62.58 14.76
CA THR A 118 41.83 63.27 16.07
C THR A 118 42.67 62.46 17.07
N GLU A 119 43.77 63.08 17.51
CA GLU A 119 44.60 62.69 18.65
C GLU A 119 43.79 62.69 19.95
N GLU A 120 43.99 61.69 20.81
CA GLU A 120 44.65 61.87 22.12
C GLU A 120 44.31 60.74 23.12
N LYS A 121 45.35 60.43 23.91
CA LYS A 121 45.34 59.85 25.27
C LYS A 121 45.19 58.33 25.42
N GLY A 122 46.33 57.75 25.83
CA GLY A 122 46.35 57.22 27.20
C GLY A 122 46.95 55.82 27.33
N MET A 123 48.27 55.79 27.49
CA MET A 123 49.03 54.70 28.10
C MET A 123 48.37 54.21 29.40
N GLY A 124 48.25 52.89 29.59
CA GLY A 124 47.70 52.32 30.83
C GLY A 124 47.96 50.82 31.00
N VAL A 125 49.21 50.50 31.35
CA VAL A 125 49.75 49.39 32.17
C VAL A 125 49.21 47.97 31.94
#